data_AF-A0A535P1F2-F1
#
_entry.id   AF-A0A535P1F2-F1
#
_cell.length_a   1.000
_cell.length_b   1.000
_cell.length_c   1.000
_cell.angle_alpha   90.00
_cell.angle_beta   90.00
_cell.angle_gamma   90.00
#
_symmetry.space_group_name_H-M   'P 1'
#
loop_
_entity.id
_entity.type
_entity.pdbx_description
1 polymer ?
#
loop_
_entity_poly.entity_id
_entity_poly.type
_entity_poly.pdbx_seq_one_letter_code
_entity_poly.pdbx_strand_id
1 'polypeptide(L)'
;MNARTIGSTVAVALAAGACVSVFAFLLARYGPAGDSWSFRGNGALAAYTLVPALVAGGWTALVLRYRGRDDWLRWGLGALAVGLVLDVLDAALLPVAGTSIDMALGGPLLIALALWAFVAPVLAWTAVKAGSSGRTAAGASSAAAVLWLIGIIVGLVLVGFVIPAGS
;
A
#
# COMPACT_ATOMS: atom_id res chain seq x y z
N MET A 1 -5.53 18.81 14.17
CA MET A 1 -6.12 18.36 12.87
C MET A 1 -7.61 18.65 12.91
N ASN A 2 -8.21 19.15 11.82
CA ASN A 2 -9.67 19.27 11.73
C ASN A 2 -10.29 17.86 11.61
N ALA A 3 -11.37 17.58 12.36
CA ALA A 3 -12.12 16.33 12.34
C ALA A 3 -12.46 15.84 10.92
N ARG A 4 -12.76 16.76 9.99
CA ARG A 4 -13.05 16.45 8.59
C ARG A 4 -11.88 15.74 7.89
N THR A 5 -10.65 16.20 8.11
CA THR A 5 -9.45 15.62 7.49
C THR A 5 -9.11 14.25 8.07
N ILE A 6 -9.34 14.08 9.38
CA ILE A 6 -9.21 12.78 10.05
C ILE A 6 -10.21 11.81 9.45
N GLY A 7 -11.49 12.19 9.44
CA GLY A 7 -12.58 11.37 8.89
C GLY A 7 -12.34 10.95 7.44
N SER A 8 -11.92 11.88 6.58
CA SER A 8 -11.60 11.54 5.18
C SER A 8 -10.40 10.59 5.07
N THR A 9 -9.37 10.76 5.90
CA THR A 9 -8.19 9.88 5.87
C THR A 9 -8.56 8.46 6.26
N VAL A 10 -9.33 8.32 7.35
CA VAL A 10 -9.79 7.01 7.84
C VAL A 10 -10.72 6.35 6.82
N ALA A 11 -11.68 7.09 6.25
CA ALA A 11 -12.60 6.55 5.25
C ALA A 11 -11.87 6.02 4.00
N VAL A 12 -10.90 6.78 3.49
CA VAL A 12 -10.11 6.35 2.33
C VAL A 12 -9.22 5.15 2.68
N ALA A 13 -8.61 5.13 3.87
CA ALA A 13 -7.81 4.00 4.33
C ALA A 13 -8.64 2.70 4.45
N LEU A 14 -9.84 2.80 5.04
CA LEU A 14 -10.79 1.70 5.15
C LEU A 14 -11.20 1.19 3.76
N ALA A 15 -11.54 2.10 2.84
CA ALA A 15 -11.90 1.74 1.49
C ALA A 15 -10.74 1.06 0.75
N ALA A 16 -9.50 1.55 0.90
CA ALA A 16 -8.33 0.94 0.29
C ALA A 16 -8.10 -0.49 0.80
N GLY A 17 -8.16 -0.71 2.12
CA GLY A 17 -8.07 -2.05 2.72
C GLY A 17 -9.19 -2.99 2.27
N ALA A 18 -10.43 -2.48 2.23
CA ALA A 18 -11.59 -3.21 1.72
C ALA A 18 -11.40 -3.63 0.25
N CYS A 19 -10.91 -2.73 -0.61
CA CYS A 19 -10.61 -3.05 -2.00
C CYS A 19 -9.55 -4.15 -2.14
N VAL A 20 -8.49 -4.13 -1.32
CA VAL A 20 -7.48 -5.20 -1.30
C VAL A 20 -8.11 -6.55 -0.91
N SER A 21 -8.99 -6.56 0.09
CA SER A 21 -9.69 -7.78 0.51
C SER A 21 -10.63 -8.31 -0.58
N VAL A 22 -11.43 -7.44 -1.22
CA VAL A 22 -12.27 -7.82 -2.36
C VAL A 22 -11.42 -8.35 -3.51
N PHE A 23 -10.29 -7.70 -3.81
CA PHE A 23 -9.38 -8.16 -4.86
C PHE A 23 -8.78 -9.53 -4.52
N ALA A 24 -8.32 -9.74 -3.30
CA ALA A 24 -7.82 -11.04 -2.83
C ALA A 24 -8.89 -12.14 -2.96
N PHE A 25 -10.14 -11.85 -2.61
CA PHE A 25 -11.25 -12.79 -2.80
C PHE A 25 -11.48 -13.13 -4.29
N LEU A 26 -11.57 -12.11 -5.15
CA LEU A 26 -11.78 -12.31 -6.58
C LEU A 26 -10.61 -13.07 -7.21
N LEU A 27 -9.38 -12.78 -6.79
CA LEU A 27 -8.18 -13.44 -7.24
C LEU A 27 -8.17 -14.91 -6.80
N ALA A 28 -8.55 -15.20 -5.55
CA ALA A 28 -8.63 -16.56 -5.05
C ALA A 28 -9.66 -17.40 -5.80
N ARG A 29 -10.80 -16.80 -6.16
CA ARG A 29 -11.91 -17.52 -6.80
C ARG A 29 -11.78 -17.62 -8.31
N TYR A 30 -11.33 -16.55 -8.95
CA TYR A 30 -11.38 -16.38 -10.41
C TYR A 30 -10.02 -16.06 -11.03
N GLY A 31 -8.96 -15.96 -10.21
CA GLY A 31 -7.63 -15.56 -10.65
C GLY A 31 -7.06 -16.45 -11.76
N PRO A 32 -6.09 -15.94 -12.53
CA PRO A 32 -5.47 -16.72 -13.58
C PRO A 32 -4.57 -17.82 -12.98
N ALA A 33 -4.40 -18.88 -13.76
CA ALA A 33 -3.55 -20.01 -13.43
C ALA A 33 -2.94 -20.60 -14.72
N GLY A 34 -1.77 -21.20 -14.58
CA GLY A 34 -1.08 -21.98 -15.61
C GLY A 34 -0.58 -23.31 -15.04
N ASP A 35 0.15 -24.07 -15.85
CA ASP A 35 0.52 -25.46 -15.54
C ASP A 35 1.34 -25.62 -14.25
N SER A 36 2.08 -24.59 -13.83
CA SER A 36 2.97 -24.61 -12.64
C SER A 36 2.70 -23.49 -11.64
N TRP A 37 1.69 -22.63 -11.87
CA TRP A 37 1.42 -21.47 -11.04
C TRP A 37 -0.07 -21.14 -11.00
N SER A 38 -0.53 -20.50 -9.93
CA SER A 38 -1.92 -20.09 -9.79
C SER A 38 -2.02 -18.94 -8.82
N PHE A 39 -2.79 -17.91 -9.17
CA PHE A 39 -3.22 -16.90 -8.20
C PHE A 39 -4.51 -17.30 -7.48
N ARG A 40 -5.08 -18.49 -7.75
CA ARG A 40 -6.25 -19.01 -7.02
C ARG A 40 -5.84 -19.61 -5.69
N GLY A 41 -6.81 -19.73 -4.78
CA GLY A 41 -6.59 -20.28 -3.44
C GLY A 41 -5.45 -19.56 -2.71
N ASN A 42 -4.43 -20.29 -2.26
CA ASN A 42 -3.28 -19.72 -1.54
C ASN A 42 -2.47 -18.72 -2.38
N GLY A 43 -2.49 -18.83 -3.72
CA GLY A 43 -1.80 -17.88 -4.58
C GLY A 43 -2.36 -16.46 -4.49
N ALA A 44 -3.60 -16.30 -4.03
CA ALA A 44 -4.22 -15.00 -3.86
C ALA A 44 -3.62 -14.18 -2.72
N LEU A 45 -2.77 -14.77 -1.88
CA LEU A 45 -2.00 -14.03 -0.88
C LEU A 45 -1.12 -12.94 -1.51
N ALA A 46 -0.76 -13.09 -2.78
CA ALA A 46 -0.08 -12.06 -3.56
C ALA A 46 -0.91 -10.76 -3.67
N ALA A 47 -2.24 -10.77 -3.51
CA ALA A 47 -3.01 -9.51 -3.47
C ALA A 47 -2.62 -8.62 -2.27
N TYR A 48 -2.11 -9.18 -1.18
CA TYR A 48 -1.78 -8.43 0.03
C TYR A 48 -0.47 -7.63 -0.08
N THR A 49 0.36 -7.89 -1.10
CA THR A 49 1.56 -7.08 -1.38
C THR A 49 1.21 -5.67 -1.90
N LEU A 50 -0.05 -5.44 -2.27
CA LEU A 50 -0.60 -4.09 -2.50
C LEU A 50 -0.55 -3.19 -1.26
N VAL A 51 -0.56 -3.76 -0.04
CA VAL A 51 -0.57 -2.99 1.21
C VAL A 51 0.68 -2.09 1.34
N PRO A 52 1.92 -2.60 1.19
CA PRO A 52 3.11 -1.77 1.07
C PRO A 52 3.00 -0.60 0.08
N ALA A 53 2.45 -0.81 -1.11
CA ALA A 53 2.28 0.25 -2.11
C ALA A 53 1.29 1.34 -1.62
N LEU A 54 0.18 0.92 -1.01
CA LEU A 54 -0.80 1.83 -0.38
C LEU A 54 -0.20 2.61 0.79
N VAL A 55 0.63 1.97 1.60
CA VAL A 55 1.37 2.62 2.69
C VAL A 55 2.33 3.66 2.12
N ALA A 56 3.13 3.30 1.11
CA ALA A 56 4.07 4.22 0.45
C ALA A 56 3.35 5.48 -0.03
N GLY A 57 2.26 5.32 -0.80
CA GLY A 57 1.55 6.44 -1.37
C GLY A 57 0.78 7.28 -0.36
N GLY A 58 -0.02 6.64 0.49
CA GLY A 58 -0.87 7.32 1.46
C GLY A 58 -0.06 8.05 2.53
N TRP A 59 0.98 7.40 3.07
CA TRP A 59 1.84 8.05 4.06
C TRP A 59 2.62 9.22 3.44
N THR A 60 3.17 9.06 2.24
CA THR A 60 3.85 10.14 1.51
C THR A 60 2.93 11.35 1.31
N ALA A 61 1.71 11.12 0.81
CA ALA A 61 0.70 12.17 0.63
C ALA A 61 0.39 12.91 1.95
N LEU A 62 0.19 12.17 3.04
CA LEU A 62 -0.12 12.75 4.34
C LEU A 62 1.03 13.61 4.87
N VAL A 63 2.27 13.10 4.82
CA VAL A 63 3.46 13.86 5.24
C VAL A 63 3.57 15.17 4.48
N LEU A 64 3.46 15.14 3.15
CA LEU A 64 3.57 16.36 2.33
C LEU A 64 2.44 17.34 2.59
N ARG A 65 1.22 16.84 2.78
CA ARG A 65 0.05 17.67 3.11
C ARG A 65 0.24 18.41 4.43
N TYR A 66 0.73 17.73 5.47
CA TYR A 66 1.00 18.36 6.77
C TYR A 66 2.20 19.29 6.76
N ARG A 67 3.10 19.15 5.78
CA ARG A 67 4.19 20.10 5.53
C ARG A 67 3.80 21.27 4.64
N GLY A 68 2.52 21.37 4.26
CA GLY A 68 1.98 22.53 3.55
C GLY A 68 2.34 22.57 2.06
N ARG A 69 2.61 21.41 1.45
CA ARG A 69 2.94 21.30 0.03
C ARG A 69 1.65 21.18 -0.80
N ASP A 70 1.48 22.00 -1.84
CA ASP A 70 0.23 22.04 -2.63
C ASP A 70 0.05 20.83 -3.55
N ASP A 71 1.14 20.27 -4.08
CA ASP A 71 1.19 19.09 -4.95
C ASP A 71 1.31 17.77 -4.16
N TRP A 72 0.94 17.77 -2.86
CA TRP A 72 1.06 16.63 -1.95
C TRP A 72 0.48 15.33 -2.50
N LEU A 73 -0.69 15.41 -3.15
CA LEU A 73 -1.39 14.24 -3.70
C LEU A 73 -0.64 13.67 -4.92
N ARG A 74 -0.09 14.54 -5.78
CA ARG A 74 0.67 14.11 -6.96
C ARG A 74 1.88 13.27 -6.57
N TRP A 75 2.62 13.69 -5.55
CA TRP A 75 3.76 12.94 -5.04
C TRP A 75 3.37 11.66 -4.29
N GLY A 76 2.28 11.69 -3.53
CA GLY A 76 1.73 10.47 -2.93
C GLY A 76 1.30 9.44 -3.99
N LEU A 77 0.62 9.87 -5.04
CA LEU A 77 0.27 9.00 -6.17
C LEU A 77 1.51 8.52 -6.93
N GLY A 78 2.55 9.33 -7.05
CA GLY A 78 3.84 8.91 -7.60
C GLY A 78 4.49 7.80 -6.76
N ALA A 79 4.48 7.93 -5.43
CA ALA A 79 4.98 6.89 -4.54
C ALA A 79 4.14 5.60 -4.60
N LEU A 80 2.82 5.73 -4.68
CA LEU A 80 1.93 4.59 -4.93
C LEU A 80 2.28 3.89 -6.25
N ALA A 81 2.45 4.65 -7.33
CA ALA A 81 2.75 4.10 -8.65
C ALA A 81 4.06 3.32 -8.67
N VAL A 82 5.12 3.81 -8.02
CA VAL A 82 6.39 3.06 -7.88
C VAL A 82 6.17 1.75 -7.12
N GLY A 83 5.40 1.78 -6.02
CA GLY A 83 5.04 0.58 -5.28
C GLY A 83 4.27 -0.44 -6.12
N LEU A 84 3.27 0.03 -6.90
CA LEU A 84 2.50 -0.81 -7.81
C LEU A 84 3.35 -1.41 -8.93
N VAL A 85 4.36 -0.69 -9.42
CA VAL A 85 5.29 -1.24 -10.42
C VAL A 85 6.11 -2.38 -9.82
N LEU A 86 6.63 -2.21 -8.60
CA LEU A 86 7.37 -3.28 -7.91
C LEU A 86 6.47 -4.50 -7.66
N ASP A 87 5.24 -4.26 -7.21
CA ASP A 87 4.23 -5.29 -6.96
C ASP A 87 3.85 -6.07 -8.21
N VAL A 88 3.59 -5.38 -9.32
CA VAL A 88 3.27 -6.01 -10.62
C VAL A 88 4.48 -6.78 -11.17
N LEU A 89 5.69 -6.24 -11.03
CA LEU A 89 6.90 -6.95 -11.45
C LEU A 89 7.09 -8.25 -10.66
N ASP A 90 6.89 -8.21 -9.33
CA ASP A 90 6.95 -9.37 -8.44
C ASP A 90 5.90 -10.42 -8.84
N ALA A 91 4.64 -10.01 -8.96
CA ALA A 91 3.55 -10.89 -9.37
C ALA A 91 3.76 -11.49 -10.78
N ALA A 92 4.40 -10.76 -11.70
CA ALA A 92 4.65 -11.23 -13.06
C ALA A 92 5.82 -12.20 -13.19
N LEU A 93 6.70 -12.32 -12.18
CA LEU A 93 7.89 -13.18 -12.25
C LEU A 93 7.51 -14.63 -12.60
N LEU A 94 6.64 -15.24 -11.79
CA LEU A 94 6.29 -16.64 -11.96
C LEU A 94 5.51 -16.91 -13.28
N PRO A 95 4.48 -16.12 -13.66
CA PRO A 95 3.75 -16.30 -14.91
C PRO A 95 4.57 -16.08 -16.18
N VAL A 96 5.51 -15.12 -16.16
CA VAL A 96 6.21 -14.64 -17.38
C VAL A 96 7.62 -15.21 -17.50
N ALA A 97 8.36 -15.23 -16.39
CA ALA A 97 9.77 -15.61 -16.37
C ALA A 97 10.02 -17.00 -15.78
N GLY A 98 9.00 -17.61 -15.16
CA GLY A 98 9.05 -18.96 -14.60
C GLY A 98 9.75 -19.04 -13.24
N THR A 99 9.72 -20.24 -12.67
CA THR A 99 10.09 -20.51 -11.27
C THR A 99 11.55 -20.18 -10.93
N SER A 100 12.49 -20.41 -11.86
CA SER A 100 13.92 -20.14 -11.60
C SER A 100 14.20 -18.66 -11.39
N ILE A 101 13.53 -17.79 -12.15
CA ILE A 101 13.67 -16.34 -12.03
C ILE A 101 12.92 -15.83 -10.79
N ASP A 102 11.72 -16.36 -10.53
CA ASP A 102 10.94 -16.06 -9.32
C ASP A 102 11.73 -16.34 -8.03
N MET A 103 12.38 -17.50 -7.94
CA MET A 103 13.25 -17.85 -6.81
C MET A 103 14.44 -16.90 -6.63
N ALA A 104 14.94 -16.29 -7.72
CA ALA A 104 16.07 -15.38 -7.67
C ALA A 104 15.66 -13.93 -7.35
N LEU A 105 14.50 -13.48 -7.84
CA LEU A 105 14.11 -12.06 -7.82
C LEU A 105 12.92 -11.74 -6.90
N GLY A 106 12.07 -12.71 -6.56
CA GLY A 106 10.86 -12.45 -5.77
C GLY A 106 11.17 -11.93 -4.37
N GLY A 107 12.10 -12.57 -3.66
CA GLY A 107 12.59 -12.08 -2.37
C GLY A 107 13.14 -10.64 -2.44
N PRO A 108 14.10 -10.35 -3.34
CA PRO A 108 14.60 -8.99 -3.56
C PRO A 108 13.53 -7.95 -3.92
N LEU A 109 12.56 -8.27 -4.78
CA LEU A 109 11.48 -7.34 -5.15
C LEU A 109 10.54 -7.08 -3.98
N LEU A 110 10.17 -8.11 -3.22
CA LEU A 110 9.37 -7.97 -2.01
C LEU A 110 10.09 -7.10 -0.96
N ILE A 111 11.40 -7.28 -0.79
CA ILE A 111 12.23 -6.43 0.07
C ILE A 111 12.25 -4.99 -0.45
N ALA A 112 12.44 -4.79 -1.76
CA ALA A 112 12.44 -3.46 -2.36
C ALA A 112 11.09 -2.75 -2.15
N LEU A 113 9.98 -3.46 -2.32
CA LEU A 113 8.63 -2.96 -2.09
C LEU A 113 8.40 -2.60 -0.61
N ALA A 114 8.81 -3.46 0.31
CA ALA A 114 8.73 -3.20 1.74
C ALA A 114 9.60 -1.98 2.13
N LEU A 115 10.83 -1.89 1.61
CA LEU A 115 11.70 -0.74 1.82
C LEU A 115 11.08 0.54 1.25
N TRP A 116 10.47 0.48 0.06
CA TRP A 116 9.83 1.62 -0.57
C TRP A 116 8.68 2.19 0.27
N ALA A 117 7.89 1.32 0.92
CA ALA A 117 6.83 1.72 1.84
C ALA A 117 7.32 2.62 2.99
N PHE A 118 8.59 2.52 3.39
CA PHE A 118 9.21 3.38 4.39
C PHE A 118 10.04 4.52 3.78
N VAL A 119 10.80 4.25 2.72
CA VAL A 119 11.72 5.23 2.12
C VAL A 119 10.95 6.41 1.52
N ALA A 120 9.85 6.15 0.79
CA ALA A 120 9.07 7.22 0.17
C ALA A 120 8.55 8.27 1.17
N PRO A 121 7.88 7.90 2.28
CA PRO A 121 7.44 8.89 3.27
C PRO A 121 8.60 9.56 4.01
N VAL A 122 9.72 8.86 4.24
CA VAL A 122 10.93 9.46 4.84
C VAL A 122 11.56 10.51 3.92
N LEU A 123 11.64 10.25 2.62
CA LEU A 123 12.11 11.24 1.64
C LEU A 123 11.19 12.45 1.60
N ALA A 124 9.87 12.25 1.62
CA ALA A 124 8.91 13.34 1.71
C ALA A 124 9.09 14.18 2.98
N TRP A 125 9.43 13.53 4.09
CA TRP A 125 9.70 14.18 5.36
C TRP A 125 10.96 15.05 5.34
N THR A 126 12.02 14.59 4.70
CA THR A 126 13.31 15.30 4.67
C THR A 126 13.38 16.36 3.57
N ALA A 127 12.68 16.16 2.45
CA ALA A 127 12.73 17.05 1.29
C ALA A 127 11.99 18.38 1.49
N VAL A 128 10.99 18.45 2.37
CA VAL A 128 10.21 19.68 2.62
C VAL A 128 10.54 20.21 4.01
N LYS A 129 11.10 21.42 4.11
CA LYS A 129 11.30 22.08 5.42
C LYS A 129 9.95 22.34 6.08
N ALA A 130 9.84 21.97 7.35
CA ALA A 130 8.64 22.26 8.12
C ALA A 130 8.50 23.79 8.30
N GLY A 131 7.30 24.33 8.08
CA GLY A 131 7.01 25.74 8.36
C GLY A 131 7.15 26.09 9.86
N SER A 132 6.78 27.33 10.22
CA SER A 132 6.91 27.87 11.60
C SER A 132 6.24 27.02 12.70
N SER A 133 5.38 26.05 12.34
CA SER A 133 4.71 25.10 13.24
C SER A 133 5.33 23.68 13.20
N GLY A 134 6.62 23.53 12.91
CA GLY A 134 7.19 22.23 12.51
C GLY A 134 7.07 21.07 13.50
N ARG A 135 7.02 21.31 14.83
CA ARG A 135 6.82 20.24 15.83
C ARG A 135 5.40 19.70 15.86
N THR A 136 4.39 20.55 15.73
CA THR A 136 2.97 20.12 15.66
C THR A 136 2.65 19.47 14.32
N ALA A 137 3.28 19.93 13.23
CA ALA A 137 3.18 19.31 11.91
C ALA A 137 3.79 17.88 11.87
N ALA A 138 4.88 17.67 12.61
CA ALA A 138 5.51 16.36 12.74
C ALA A 138 4.61 15.35 13.49
N GLY A 139 4.10 15.73 14.67
CA GLY A 139 3.19 14.86 15.44
C GLY A 139 1.89 14.54 14.68
N ALA A 140 1.33 15.52 13.97
CA ALA A 140 0.13 15.31 13.15
C ALA A 140 0.36 14.37 11.97
N SER A 141 1.51 14.47 11.30
CA SER A 141 1.90 13.55 10.23
C SER A 141 2.02 12.10 10.71
N SER A 142 2.68 11.88 11.84
CA SER A 142 2.85 10.53 12.41
C SER A 142 1.52 9.94 12.85
N ALA A 143 0.66 10.72 13.51
CA ALA A 143 -0.67 10.26 13.90
C ALA A 143 -1.53 9.92 12.67
N ALA A 144 -1.47 10.72 11.60
CA ALA A 144 -2.19 10.45 10.37
C ALA A 144 -1.70 9.18 9.67
N ALA A 145 -0.38 8.92 9.69
CA ALA A 145 0.21 7.71 9.14
C ALA A 145 -0.24 6.45 9.90
N VAL A 146 -0.29 6.53 11.23
CA VAL A 146 -0.80 5.44 12.07
C VAL A 146 -2.28 5.19 11.78
N LEU A 147 -3.10 6.24 11.71
CA LEU A 147 -4.51 6.12 11.36
C LEU A 147 -4.72 5.55 9.94
N TRP A 148 -3.85 5.92 9.00
CA TRP A 148 -3.85 5.36 7.64
C TRP A 148 -3.57 3.86 7.66
N LEU A 149 -2.52 3.43 8.35
CA LEU A 149 -2.17 2.02 8.46
C LEU A 149 -3.27 1.21 9.16
N ILE A 150 -3.78 1.71 10.30
CA ILE A 150 -4.88 1.07 11.03
C ILE A 150 -6.12 0.99 10.15
N GLY A 151 -6.46 2.05 9.42
CA GLY A 151 -7.61 2.05 8.52
C GLY A 151 -7.50 1.01 7.42
N ILE A 152 -6.33 0.86 6.80
CA ILE A 152 -6.09 -0.21 5.81
C ILE A 152 -6.29 -1.59 6.44
N ILE A 153 -5.67 -1.83 7.60
CA ILE A 153 -5.77 -3.13 8.29
C ILE A 153 -7.23 -3.43 8.68
N VAL A 154 -7.95 -2.46 9.25
CA VAL A 154 -9.34 -2.63 9.65
C VAL A 154 -10.23 -2.88 8.43
N GLY A 155 -10.06 -2.13 7.34
CA GLY A 155 -10.83 -2.33 6.11
C GLY A 155 -10.60 -3.72 5.51
N LEU A 156 -9.34 -4.17 5.50
CA LEU A 156 -8.94 -5.50 5.04
C LEU A 156 -9.57 -6.59 5.90
N VAL A 157 -9.51 -6.46 7.22
CA VAL A 157 -10.02 -7.45 8.18
C VAL A 157 -11.54 -7.50 8.16
N LEU A 158 -12.23 -6.36 8.17
CA LEU A 158 -13.69 -6.29 8.18
C LEU A 158 -14.29 -6.96 6.94
N VAL A 159 -13.74 -6.69 5.75
CA VAL A 159 -14.22 -7.34 4.53
C VAL A 159 -13.78 -8.80 4.49
N GLY A 160 -12.57 -9.12 4.94
CA GLY A 160 -12.07 -10.50 4.98
C GLY A 160 -12.90 -11.43 5.87
N PHE A 161 -13.54 -10.91 6.92
CA PHE A 161 -14.50 -11.67 7.73
C PHE A 161 -15.82 -11.95 7.01
N VAL A 162 -16.26 -11.05 6.13
CA VAL A 162 -17.53 -11.19 5.40
C VAL A 162 -17.34 -12.03 4.13
N ILE A 163 -16.20 -11.86 3.46
CA ILE A 163 -15.90 -12.50 2.17
C ILE A 163 -14.47 -13.09 2.24
N PRO A 164 -14.32 -14.33 2.76
CA PRO A 164 -13.01 -14.95 2.92
C PRO A 164 -12.42 -15.37 1.57
N ALA A 165 -11.16 -15.05 1.33
CA ALA A 165 -10.43 -15.48 0.14
C ALA A 165 -10.30 -17.02 0.01
N GLY A 166 -10.54 -17.80 1.07
CA GLY A 166 -10.42 -19.26 1.08
C GLY A 166 -11.73 -20.06 0.98
N SER A 167 -12.83 -19.47 0.49
CA SER A 167 -14.16 -20.11 0.45
C SER A 167 -14.56 -20.77 -0.87
#